data_AF-A0A101E9Q5-F1
#
_entry.id   AF-A0A101E9Q5-F1
#
_cell.length_a   1.000
_cell.length_b   1.000
_cell.length_c   1.000
_cell.angle_alpha   90.00
_cell.angle_beta   90.00
_cell.angle_gamma   90.00
#
_symmetry.space_group_name_H-M   'P 1'
#
loop_
_entity.id
_entity.type
_entity.pdbx_description
1 polymer ?
#
loop_
_entity_poly.entity_id
_entity_poly.type
_entity_poly.pdbx_seq_one_letter_code
_entity_poly.pdbx_strand_id
1 'polypeptide(L)' 'MKILLLGKNGQIGWELQRTLAPLGEVIALERKELDLTFDKEIRRTVREIRPNLIVNAAAYTAVGKAEEEPGIAAAVNSIA' A
#
# COMPACT_ATOMS: atom_id res chain seq x y z
N MET A 1 1.16 -18.07 6.10
CA MET A 1 1.78 -16.75 6.28
C MET A 1 0.78 -15.70 5.85
N LYS A 2 0.59 -14.60 6.60
CA LYS A 2 -0.25 -13.47 6.19
C LYS A 2 0.58 -12.41 5.49
N ILE A 3 0.17 -12.01 4.29
CA ILE A 3 0.84 -11.03 3.45
C ILE A 3 -0.09 -9.84 3.26
N LEU A 4 0.28 -8.67 3.77
CA LEU A 4 -0.43 -7.43 3.51
C LEU A 4 0.12 -6.79 2.23
N LEU A 5 -0.72 -6.65 1.21
CA LEU A 5 -0.36 -6.00 -0.05
C LEU A 5 -1.08 -4.65 -0.16
N LEU A 6 -0.33 -3.57 -0.29
CA LEU A 6 -0.86 -2.22 -0.48
C LEU A 6 -0.79 -1.81 -1.95
N GLY A 7 -1.80 -1.08 -2.44
CA GLY A 7 -1.80 -0.60 -3.83
C GLY A 7 -2.28 -1.67 -4.82
N LYS A 8 -3.20 -2.53 -4.42
CA LYS A 8 -3.67 -3.71 -5.18
C LYS A 8 -4.20 -3.40 -6.59
N ASN A 9 -4.68 -2.18 -6.83
CA ASN A 9 -5.23 -1.73 -8.11
C ASN A 9 -4.17 -1.15 -9.07
N GLY A 10 -2.94 -0.94 -8.62
CA GLY A 10 -1.83 -0.56 -9.49
C GLY A 10 -1.38 -1.74 -10.34
N GLN A 11 -0.64 -1.46 -11.43
CA GLN A 11 -0.15 -2.50 -12.35
C GLN A 11 0.64 -3.59 -11.62
N ILE A 12 1.55 -3.18 -10.73
CA ILE A 12 2.38 -4.09 -9.94
C ILE A 12 1.55 -4.80 -8.86
N GLY A 13 0.66 -4.07 -8.18
CA GLY A 13 -0.22 -4.65 -7.15
C GLY A 13 -1.16 -5.73 -7.71
N TRP A 14 -1.65 -5.56 -8.93
CA TRP A 14 -2.49 -6.57 -9.59
C TRP A 14 -1.73 -7.88 -9.84
N GLU A 15 -0.51 -7.79 -10.37
CA GLU A 15 0.30 -8.99 -10.63
C GLU A 15 0.74 -9.65 -9.32
N LEU A 16 1.17 -8.85 -8.34
CA LEU A 16 1.60 -9.33 -7.03
C LEU A 16 0.54 -10.12 -6.29
N GLN A 17 -0.76 -9.77 -6.42
CA GLN A 17 -1.82 -10.59 -5.81
C GLN A 17 -1.75 -12.05 -6.26
N ARG A 18 -1.47 -12.27 -7.56
CA ARG A 18 -1.40 -13.60 -8.17
C ARG A 18 -0.08 -14.28 -7.82
N THR A 19 1.03 -13.54 -7.89
CA THR A 19 2.37 -14.08 -7.60
C THR A 19 2.56 -14.45 -6.13
N LEU A 20 1.92 -13.72 -5.21
CA LEU A 20 2.05 -13.94 -3.77
C LEU A 20 1.07 -14.99 -3.22
N ALA A 21 -0.04 -15.27 -3.92
CA ALA A 21 -1.06 -16.23 -3.47
C ALA A 21 -0.51 -17.63 -3.10
N PRO A 22 0.49 -18.20 -3.83
CA PRO A 22 1.08 -19.48 -3.44
C PRO A 22 1.91 -19.43 -2.15
N LEU A 23 2.34 -18.23 -1.70
CA LEU A 23 3.21 -18.05 -0.54
C LEU A 23 2.42 -17.88 0.77
N GLY A 24 1.13 -17.54 0.69
CA GLY A 24 0.29 -17.33 1.86
C GLY A 24 -1.04 -16.63 1.58
N GLU A 25 -1.74 -16.30 2.67
CA GLU A 25 -2.97 -15.52 2.63
C GLU A 25 -2.63 -14.06 2.28
N VAL A 26 -3.08 -13.61 1.11
CA VAL A 26 -2.88 -12.24 0.64
C VAL A 26 -4.07 -11.39 1.04
N ILE A 27 -3.82 -10.40 1.90
CA ILE A 27 -4.77 -9.37 2.31
C ILE A 27 -4.40 -8.11 1.51
N ALA A 28 -5.10 -7.88 0.42
CA ALA A 28 -4.80 -6.81 -0.52
C ALA A 28 -5.71 -5.60 -0.28
N LEU A 29 -5.12 -4.44 0.01
CA LEU A 29 -5.82 -3.18 0.27
C LEU A 29 -5.61 -2.16 -0.86
N GLU A 30 -6.69 -1.48 -1.22
CA GLU A 30 -6.69 -0.29 -2.06
C GLU A 30 -6.69 0.99 -1.22
N ARG A 31 -6.46 2.14 -1.86
CA ARG A 31 -6.42 3.45 -1.19
C ARG A 31 -7.68 3.77 -0.38
N LYS A 32 -8.86 3.32 -0.82
CA LYS A 32 -10.12 3.54 -0.09
C LYS A 32 -10.23 2.73 1.19
N GLU A 33 -9.51 1.62 1.29
CA GLU A 33 -9.46 0.75 2.46
C GLU A 33 -8.34 1.17 3.42
N LEU A 34 -7.25 1.73 2.90
CA LEU A 34 -6.17 2.33 3.67
C LEU A 34 -5.50 3.45 2.86
N ASP A 35 -5.70 4.71 3.28
CA ASP A 35 -5.01 5.85 2.69
C ASP A 35 -3.69 6.10 3.44
N LEU A 36 -2.57 5.98 2.70
CA LEU A 36 -1.21 6.09 3.24
C LEU A 36 -0.83 7.50 3.70
N THR A 37 -1.67 8.51 3.44
CA THR A 37 -1.48 9.85 3.99
C THR A 37 -1.83 9.94 5.49
N PHE A 38 -2.45 8.90 6.08
CA PHE A 38 -2.83 8.86 7.50
C PHE A 38 -2.08 7.79 8.29
N ASP A 39 -0.99 8.18 8.94
CA ASP A 39 -0.08 7.31 9.70
C ASP A 39 -0.78 6.44 10.77
N LYS A 40 -1.77 7.01 11.48
CA LYS A 40 -2.52 6.31 12.53
C LYS A 40 -3.32 5.13 11.97
N GLU A 41 -3.89 5.29 10.78
CA GLU A 41 -4.65 4.22 10.13
C GLU A 41 -3.72 3.09 9.69
N ILE A 42 -2.55 3.41 9.14
CA ILE A 42 -1.53 2.41 8.78
C ILE A 42 -1.17 1.57 10.01
N ARG A 43 -0.83 2.24 11.12
CA ARG A 43 -0.46 1.56 12.38
C ARG A 43 -1.59 0.70 12.93
N ARG A 44 -2.84 1.19 12.88
CA ARG A 44 -4.02 0.42 13.31
C ARG A 44 -4.18 -0.83 12.45
N THR A 45 -4.22 -0.67 11.13
CA THR A 45 -4.42 -1.76 10.17
C THR A 45 -3.34 -2.83 10.29
N VAL A 46 -2.07 -2.44 10.41
CA VAL A 46 -0.96 -3.40 10.60
C VAL A 46 -1.11 -4.18 11.91
N ARG A 47 -1.52 -3.52 13.01
CA ARG A 47 -1.74 -4.18 14.31
C ARG A 47 -2.96 -5.10 14.32
N GLU A 48 -4.01 -4.76 13.58
CA GLU A 48 -5.22 -5.58 13.46
C GLU A 48 -4.96 -6.82 12.60
N ILE A 49 -4.38 -6.61 11.41
CA ILE A 49 -4.08 -7.67 10.46
C ILE A 49 -2.98 -8.60 11.00
N ARG A 50 -1.98 -8.06 11.70
CA ARG A 50 -0.77 -8.77 12.14
C ARG A 50 -0.14 -9.58 11.01
N PRO A 51 0.28 -8.91 9.91
CA PRO A 51 0.89 -9.61 8.78
C PRO A 51 2.30 -10.10 9.14
N ASN A 52 2.74 -11.17 8.49
CA ASN A 52 4.12 -11.63 8.56
C ASN A 52 5.01 -10.90 7.54
N LEU A 53 4.42 -10.45 6.43
CA LEU A 53 5.08 -9.72 5.35
C LEU A 53 4.18 -8.57 4.89
N ILE A 54 4.77 -7.40 4.67
CA ILE A 54 4.11 -6.26 4.04
C ILE A 54 4.78 -6.01 2.70
N VAL A 55 4.00 -5.94 1.63
CA VAL A 55 4.45 -5.56 0.29
C VAL A 55 3.74 -4.26 -0.09
N ASN A 56 4.49 -3.16 -0.17
CA ASN A 56 3.95 -1.87 -0.56
C ASN A 56 4.13 -1.64 -2.07
N ALA A 57 3.04 -1.75 -2.82
CA ALA A 57 2.98 -1.38 -4.24
C ALA A 57 2.17 -0.10 -4.48
N ALA A 58 1.81 0.63 -3.41
CA ALA A 58 1.15 1.93 -3.51
C ALA A 58 2.20 3.03 -3.65
N ALA A 59 1.96 3.96 -4.58
CA ALA A 59 2.79 5.14 -4.78
C ALA A 59 1.95 6.24 -5.44
N TYR A 60 2.31 7.50 -5.17
CA TYR A 60 1.88 8.64 -5.95
C TYR A 60 2.77 8.75 -7.20
N THR A 61 2.22 8.43 -8.37
CA THR A 61 2.97 8.33 -9.63
C THR A 61 2.65 9.44 -10.64
N ALA A 62 1.77 10.39 -10.29
CA ALA A 62 1.42 11.53 -11.13
C ALA A 62 2.53 12.60 -11.07
N VAL A 63 3.67 12.34 -11.72
CA VAL A 63 4.89 13.18 -11.64
C VAL A 63 4.61 14.67 -11.87
N GLY A 64 3.82 15.02 -12.89
CA GLY A 64 3.49 16.44 -13.16
C GLY A 64 2.73 17.11 -12.00
N LYS A 65 1.84 16.37 -11.33
CA LYS A 65 1.11 16.89 -10.17
C LYS A 65 1.92 16.84 -8.88
N ALA A 66 2.96 16.02 -8.80
CA ALA A 66 3.79 15.93 -7.61
C ALA A 66 4.51 17.26 -7.31
N GLU A 67 4.82 18.04 -8.35
CA GLU A 67 5.38 19.39 -8.23
C GLU A 67 4.37 20.39 -7.61
N GLU A 68 3.09 20.24 -7.94
CA GLU A 68 2.00 21.08 -7.41
C GLU A 68 1.53 20.61 -6.02
N GLU A 69 1.63 19.31 -5.75
CA GLU A 69 1.16 18.62 -4.53
C GLU A 69 2.30 17.93 -3.76
N PRO A 70 3.41 18.61 -3.43
CA PRO A 70 4.60 17.97 -2.86
C PRO A 70 4.33 17.31 -1.51
N GLY A 71 3.41 17.87 -0.72
CA GLY A 71 3.01 17.30 0.57
C GLY A 71 2.32 15.93 0.44
N ILE A 72 1.44 15.76 -0.55
CA ILE A 72 0.74 14.49 -0.80
C ILE A 72 1.74 13.47 -1.37
N ALA A 73 2.59 13.90 -2.31
CA ALA A 73 3.62 13.03 -2.88
C ALA A 73 4.57 12.51 -1.79
N ALA A 74 5.05 13.38 -0.89
CA ALA A 74 5.91 13.00 0.23
C ALA A 74 5.21 12.08 1.24
N ALA A 75 3.94 12.38 1.57
CA ALA A 75 3.16 11.57 2.49
C ALA A 75 3.04 10.11 2.01
N VAL A 76 2.77 9.90 0.72
CA VAL A 76 2.60 8.54 0.16
C VAL A 76 3.94 7.85 -0.15
N ASN A 77 4.91 8.57 -0.73
CA ASN A 77 6.13 7.94 -1.28
C ASN A 77 7.31 7.90 -0.31
N SER A 78 7.28 8.62 0.81
CA SER A 78 8.44 8.73 1.71
C SER A 78 8.13 8.55 3.19
N ILE A 79 6.99 9.03 3.68
CA ILE A 79 6.68 9.03 5.11
C ILE A 79 5.94 7.77 5.55
N ALA A 80 5.07 7.25 4.67
CA ALA A 80 4.21 6.10 4.90
C ALA A 80 4.95 4.81 5.30
#